data_AF-A0A922MRZ2-F1
#
_entry.id   AF-A0A922MRZ2-F1
#
_cell.length_a   1.000
_cell.length_b   1.000
_cell.length_c   1.000
_cell.angle_alpha   90.00
_cell.angle_beta   90.00
_cell.angle_gamma   90.00
#
_symmetry.space_group_name_H-M   'P 1'
#
loop_
_entity.id
_entity.type
_entity.pdbx_description
1 polymer ?
#
loop_
_entity_poly.entity_id
_entity_poly.type
_entity_poly.pdbx_seq_one_letter_code
_entity_poly.pdbx_strand_id
1 'polypeptide(L)'
;MPELILEEDTFGEKRRKFNKLVADAVASKHYELTPITDTDSDINNLLKIEIACKTRNVDYVIKVMKSKDMLYTSTAIKKSTWFNHRPAVRKHHQP
;
A
#
# COMPACT_ATOMS: atom_id res chain seq x y z
N MET A 1 2.55 2.52 -17.91
CA MET A 1 3.68 2.94 -17.06
C MET A 1 4.84 2.00 -17.32
N PRO A 2 6.11 2.44 -17.28
CA PRO A 2 7.26 1.54 -17.45
C PRO A 2 7.26 0.48 -16.34
N GLU A 3 7.73 -0.73 -16.66
CA GLU A 3 7.88 -1.82 -15.70
C GLU A 3 8.87 -1.42 -14.60
N LEU A 4 8.49 -1.64 -13.34
CA LEU A 4 9.32 -1.28 -12.20
C LEU A 4 10.38 -2.36 -11.96
N ILE A 5 11.50 -2.27 -12.68
CA ILE A 5 12.62 -3.19 -12.51
C ILE A 5 13.47 -2.74 -11.32
N LEU A 6 13.39 -3.49 -10.22
CA LEU A 6 14.26 -3.31 -9.04
C LEU A 6 15.52 -4.18 -9.21
N GLU A 7 16.45 -3.75 -10.07
CA GLU A 7 17.78 -4.36 -10.19
C GLU A 7 18.60 -3.96 -8.96
N GLU A 8 18.94 -4.93 -8.10
CA GLU A 8 19.87 -4.81 -6.96
C GLU A 8 20.39 -6.20 -6.57
N ASP A 9 21.55 -6.24 -5.93
CA ASP A 9 22.25 -7.46 -5.53
C ASP A 9 21.58 -8.19 -4.35
N THR A 10 20.91 -7.46 -3.44
CA THR A 10 20.27 -8.06 -2.28
C THR A 10 18.77 -7.80 -2.17
N PHE A 11 18.03 -8.77 -1.63
CA PHE A 11 16.59 -8.62 -1.35
C PHE A 11 16.30 -7.46 -0.37
N GLY A 12 17.22 -7.20 0.56
CA GLY A 12 17.14 -6.09 1.50
C GLY A 12 17.14 -4.73 0.81
N GLU A 13 18.03 -4.53 -0.16
CA GLU A 13 18.11 -3.30 -0.96
C GLU A 13 16.88 -3.12 -1.83
N LYS A 14 16.41 -4.18 -2.50
CA LYS A 14 15.14 -4.16 -3.25
C LYS A 14 13.99 -3.69 -2.36
N ARG A 15 13.89 -4.24 -1.14
CA ARG A 15 12.84 -3.85 -0.18
C ARG A 15 13.00 -2.41 0.29
N ARG A 16 14.22 -1.92 0.50
CA ARG A 16 14.50 -0.52 0.87
C ARG A 16 14.10 0.44 -0.25
N LYS A 17 14.50 0.17 -1.49
CA LYS A 17 14.11 0.96 -2.68
C LYS A 17 12.60 0.98 -2.86
N PHE A 18 11.95 -0.18 -2.77
CA PHE A 18 10.50 -0.26 -2.84
C PHE A 18 9.80 0.62 -1.78
N ASN A 19 10.23 0.52 -0.52
CA ASN A 19 9.66 1.35 0.55
C ASN A 19 9.90 2.86 0.31
N LYS A 20 11.07 3.21 -0.25
CA LYS A 20 11.38 4.60 -0.64
C LYS A 20 10.44 5.09 -1.75
N LEU A 21 10.23 4.29 -2.79
CA LEU A 21 9.29 4.61 -3.88
C LEU A 21 7.86 4.83 -3.37
N VAL A 22 7.39 3.98 -2.45
CA VAL A 22 6.08 4.19 -1.79
C VAL A 22 6.05 5.55 -1.07
N ALA A 23 7.08 5.86 -0.29
CA ALA A 23 7.14 7.12 0.46
C ALA A 23 7.18 8.34 -0.47
N ASP A 24 8.00 8.28 -1.51
CA ASP A 24 8.17 9.37 -2.49
C ASP A 24 6.87 9.59 -3.29
N ALA A 25 6.18 8.53 -3.71
CA ALA A 25 4.89 8.63 -4.40
C ALA A 25 3.81 9.26 -3.50
N VAL A 26 3.76 8.88 -2.23
CA VAL A 26 2.82 9.47 -1.25
C VAL A 26 3.14 10.94 -1.00
N ALA A 27 4.42 11.30 -0.84
CA ALA A 27 4.85 12.66 -0.58
C ALA A 27 4.60 13.60 -1.77
N SER A 28 4.88 13.12 -2.99
CA SER A 28 4.65 13.88 -4.23
C SER A 28 3.18 13.90 -4.67
N LYS A 29 2.32 13.07 -4.07
CA LYS A 29 0.94 12.80 -4.52
C LYS A 29 0.86 12.37 -5.99
N HIS A 30 1.95 11.88 -6.54
CA HIS A 30 2.05 11.49 -7.94
C HIS A 30 1.84 9.98 -8.06
N TYR A 31 0.57 9.57 -8.00
CA TYR A 31 0.18 8.18 -8.15
C TYR A 31 -1.23 8.07 -8.74
N GLU A 32 -1.47 7.02 -9.53
CA GLU A 32 -2.78 6.66 -10.03
C GLU A 32 -3.16 5.28 -9.47
N LEU A 33 -4.25 5.23 -8.70
CA LEU A 33 -4.79 3.99 -8.16
C LEU A 33 -5.78 3.36 -9.15
N THR A 34 -5.26 2.91 -10.28
CA THR A 34 -6.04 2.09 -11.21
C THR A 34 -6.32 0.71 -10.59
N PRO A 35 -7.44 0.05 -10.95
CA PRO A 35 -7.72 -1.30 -10.49
C PRO A 35 -6.52 -2.24 -10.74
N ILE A 36 -6.33 -3.19 -9.82
CA ILE A 36 -5.37 -4.29 -10.04
C ILE A 36 -5.75 -5.02 -11.33
N THR A 37 -4.75 -5.26 -12.17
CA THR A 37 -4.90 -6.00 -13.42
C THR A 37 -3.81 -7.07 -13.50
N ASP A 38 -4.12 -8.18 -14.16
CA ASP A 38 -3.14 -9.26 -14.42
C ASP A 38 -2.11 -8.84 -15.49
N THR A 39 -2.34 -7.72 -16.17
CA THR A 39 -1.42 -7.11 -17.13
C THR A 39 -0.32 -6.29 -16.48
N ASP A 40 -0.53 -5.84 -15.24
CA ASP A 40 0.49 -5.13 -14.47
C ASP A 40 1.40 -6.14 -13.76
N SER A 41 2.70 -5.85 -13.70
CA SER A 41 3.63 -6.61 -12.86
C SER A 41 3.16 -6.64 -11.40
N ASP A 42 3.38 -7.77 -10.71
CA ASP A 42 3.11 -7.91 -9.27
C ASP A 42 3.70 -6.78 -8.44
N ILE A 43 4.90 -6.31 -8.80
CA ILE A 43 5.57 -5.21 -8.10
C ILE A 43 4.78 -3.91 -8.25
N ASN A 44 4.21 -3.63 -9.42
CA ASN A 44 3.36 -2.46 -9.66
C ASN A 44 2.05 -2.56 -8.88
N ASN A 45 1.41 -3.72 -8.89
CA ASN A 45 0.19 -3.95 -8.12
C ASN A 45 0.44 -3.78 -6.62
N LEU A 46 1.53 -4.36 -6.09
CA LEU A 46 1.96 -4.20 -4.70
C LEU A 46 2.27 -2.74 -4.35
N LEU A 47 2.91 -1.99 -5.26
CA LEU A 47 3.18 -0.57 -5.07
C LEU A 47 1.89 0.23 -4.89
N LYS A 48 0.89 0.02 -5.77
CA LYS A 48 -0.43 0.65 -5.65
C LYS A 48 -1.11 0.31 -4.32
N ILE A 49 -1.07 -0.96 -3.90
CA ILE A 49 -1.66 -1.42 -2.64
C ILE A 49 -0.98 -0.74 -1.43
N GLU A 50 0.36 -0.70 -1.39
CA GLU A 50 1.07 -0.06 -0.28
C GLU A 50 0.82 1.47 -0.24
N ILE A 51 0.75 2.13 -1.40
CA ILE A 51 0.37 3.56 -1.51
C ILE A 51 -1.06 3.78 -1.00
N ALA A 52 -2.04 2.97 -1.44
CA ALA A 52 -3.42 3.05 -0.98
C ALA A 52 -3.53 2.85 0.53
N CYS A 53 -2.77 1.90 1.09
CA CYS A 53 -2.71 1.68 2.53
C CYS A 53 -2.12 2.86 3.29
N LYS A 54 -1.06 3.50 2.77
CA LYS A 54 -0.39 4.67 3.38
C LYS A 54 -1.24 5.92 3.33
N THR A 55 -1.96 6.12 2.23
CA THR A 55 -2.85 7.27 2.01
C THR A 55 -4.24 7.07 2.62
N ARG A 56 -4.50 5.89 3.20
CA ARG A 56 -5.80 5.48 3.77
C ARG A 56 -6.94 5.56 2.76
N ASN A 57 -6.68 5.19 1.51
CA ASN A 57 -7.75 5.03 0.51
C ASN A 57 -8.56 3.76 0.84
N VAL A 58 -9.61 3.94 1.64
CA VAL A 58 -10.42 2.84 2.20
C VAL A 58 -11.09 2.04 1.08
N ASP A 59 -11.67 2.71 0.09
CA ASP A 59 -12.41 2.06 -1.00
C ASP A 59 -11.50 1.15 -1.82
N TYR A 60 -10.31 1.63 -2.16
CA TYR A 60 -9.32 0.83 -2.88
C TYR A 60 -8.90 -0.38 -2.04
N VAL A 61 -8.54 -0.18 -0.77
CA VAL A 61 -8.09 -1.27 0.12
C VAL A 61 -9.17 -2.35 0.29
N ILE A 62 -10.44 -1.98 0.46
CA ILE A 62 -11.56 -2.94 0.54
C ILE A 62 -11.70 -3.71 -0.77
N LYS A 63 -11.55 -3.04 -1.93
CA LYS A 63 -11.60 -3.71 -3.24
C LYS A 63 -10.49 -4.75 -3.38
N VAL A 64 -9.28 -4.43 -2.92
CA VAL A 64 -8.14 -5.36 -2.91
C VAL A 64 -8.39 -6.54 -1.98
N MET A 65 -8.93 -6.29 -0.78
CA MET A 65 -9.24 -7.36 0.18
C MET A 65 -10.32 -8.34 -0.30
N LYS A 66 -11.17 -7.90 -1.25
CA LYS A 66 -12.18 -8.75 -1.90
C LYS A 66 -11.63 -9.48 -3.14
N SER A 67 -10.38 -9.24 -3.52
CA SER A 67 -9.76 -9.93 -4.64
C SER A 67 -9.47 -11.40 -4.29
N LYS A 68 -9.37 -12.26 -5.31
CA LYS A 68 -9.01 -13.68 -5.11
C LYS A 68 -7.51 -13.88 -4.90
N ASP A 69 -6.72 -12.85 -5.14
CA ASP A 69 -5.27 -12.92 -5.00
C ASP A 69 -4.88 -12.81 -3.52
N MET A 70 -4.30 -13.90 -3.01
CA MET A 70 -3.91 -13.99 -1.61
C MET A 70 -2.69 -13.11 -1.28
N LEU A 71 -1.77 -12.89 -2.22
CA LEU A 71 -0.61 -12.01 -2.04
C LEU A 71 -1.07 -10.56 -1.84
N TYR A 72 -2.00 -10.10 -2.69
CA TYR A 72 -2.54 -8.74 -2.62
C TYR A 72 -3.42 -8.54 -1.38
N THR A 73 -4.29 -9.51 -1.09
CA THR A 73 -5.16 -9.49 0.08
C THR A 73 -4.36 -9.49 1.38
N SER A 74 -3.37 -10.37 1.51
CA SER A 74 -2.51 -10.44 2.70
C SER A 74 -1.69 -9.16 2.87
N THR A 75 -1.20 -8.57 1.78
CA THR A 75 -0.48 -7.30 1.81
C THR A 75 -1.38 -6.17 2.29
N ALA A 76 -2.60 -6.06 1.74
CA ALA A 76 -3.56 -5.05 2.15
C ALA A 76 -3.87 -5.14 3.65
N ILE A 77 -4.21 -6.32 4.15
CA ILE A 77 -4.50 -6.57 5.58
C ILE A 77 -3.31 -6.19 6.47
N LYS A 78 -2.10 -6.63 6.11
CA LYS A 78 -0.90 -6.36 6.90
C LYS A 78 -0.55 -4.87 6.96
N LYS A 79 -0.82 -4.13 5.89
CA LYS A 79 -0.40 -2.72 5.74
C LYS A 79 -1.48 -1.73 6.19
N SER A 80 -2.74 -2.12 6.24
CA SER A 80 -3.86 -1.31 6.74
C SER A 80 -3.96 -1.31 8.26
N THR A 81 -2.86 -1.03 8.98
CA THR A 81 -2.84 -1.04 10.46
C THR A 81 -3.82 -0.05 11.09
N TRP A 82 -4.16 1.02 10.37
CA TRP A 82 -5.15 2.01 10.76
C TRP A 82 -6.57 1.46 10.90
N PHE A 83 -6.88 0.33 10.25
CA PHE A 83 -8.22 -0.28 10.33
C PHE A 83 -8.51 -0.83 11.74
N ASN A 84 -7.48 -1.31 12.43
CA ASN A 84 -7.61 -1.91 13.77
C ASN A 84 -7.48 -0.90 14.90
N HIS A 85 -6.99 0.31 14.61
CA HIS A 85 -6.90 1.37 15.62
C HIS A 85 -8.26 2.05 15.76
N ARG A 86 -9.05 1.56 16.72
CA ARG A 86 -10.17 2.29 17.31
C ARG A 86 -9.66 3.71 17.65
N PRO A 87 -10.33 4.79 17.23
CA PRO A 87 -9.92 6.12 17.65
C PRO A 87 -9.93 6.13 19.18
N ALA A 88 -8.78 6.39 19.79
CA ALA A 88 -8.69 6.52 21.23
C ALA A 88 -9.65 7.66 21.62
N VAL A 89 -10.78 7.30 22.22
CA VAL A 89 -11.69 8.27 22.83
C VAL A 89 -10.86 8.97 23.89
N ARG A 90 -10.38 10.17 23.57
CA ARG A 90 -9.78 11.07 24.55
C ARG A 90 -10.89 11.30 25.56
N LYS A 91 -10.80 10.66 26.72
CA LYS A 91 -11.64 11.02 27.87
C LYS A 91 -11.29 12.47 28.15
N HIS A 92 -12.13 13.39 27.69
CA HIS A 92 -12.14 14.76 28.16
C HIS A 92 -12.48 14.67 29.64
N HIS A 93 -11.43 14.63 30.46
CA HIS A 93 -11.57 14.87 31.88
C HIS A 93 -11.55 16.38 32.05
N GLN A 94 -12.73 16.94 32.25
CA GLN A 94 -12.93 18.27 32.81
C GLN A 94 -14.24 18.27 33.60
N PRO A 95 -14.34 19.05 34.69
CA PRO A 95 -13.29 19.53 35.60
C PRO A 95 -13.26 18.76 36.93
#